data_AF-A0A1M6H9F4-F1
#
_entry.id   AF-A0A1M6H9F4-F1
#
_cell.length_a   1.000
_cell.length_b   1.000
_cell.length_c   1.000
_cell.angle_alpha   90.00
_cell.angle_beta   90.00
_cell.angle_gamma   90.00
#
_symmetry.space_group_name_H-M   'P 1'
#
loop_
_entity.id
_entity.type
_entity.pdbx_description
1 polymer ?
#
loop_
_entity_poly.entity_id
_entity_poly.type
_entity_poly.pdbx_seq_one_letter_code
_entity_poly.pdbx_strand_id
1 'polypeptide(L)'
;MKKCMAFVLVFGLFIASGCSSSEPSKEVAQPSEQKLILNLNESSWETMPEGVESPDEAIEHLEFYDQFERYNEYAFFGEFIISEEWIDEEPYYQLLNEEKDVRILVDKTRENAVIYHNGKSMEYRMMLVLGGTPASTAFDVLDVTNDGKDELIITHGAGGTGVWESTCDVFDLETFREYALDESKILKELGSRITVEPVEIVKSNYLKCKVKDFKGNVHFGYTGLSGDDNDISQYFYDPESFTGHYSFEVDLERQCLVVSGGIPILPMHASYLGDLRSPLEFDPATGGFKLSDELIVELVQLE
;
A
#
# COMPACT_ATOMS: atom_id res chain seq x y z
N MET A 1 32.41 -49.18 21.40
CA MET A 1 33.37 -49.16 22.53
C MET A 1 34.72 -48.66 22.04
N LYS A 2 35.38 -47.73 22.76
CA LYS A 2 36.86 -47.45 22.82
C LYS A 2 37.63 -47.37 21.47
N LYS A 3 38.42 -46.33 21.12
CA LYS A 3 39.18 -45.25 21.81
C LYS A 3 39.45 -44.12 20.78
N CYS A 4 39.45 -42.81 21.06
CA CYS A 4 40.26 -41.93 21.96
C CYS A 4 41.55 -41.34 21.31
N MET A 5 41.88 -40.10 21.71
CA MET A 5 43.04 -39.23 21.37
C MET A 5 42.94 -38.54 19.99
N ALA A 6 42.84 -37.21 19.81
CA ALA A 6 43.08 -36.00 20.63
C ALA A 6 44.54 -35.46 20.73
N PHE A 7 44.75 -34.30 20.08
CA PHE A 7 45.82 -33.28 20.22
C PHE A 7 45.16 -31.93 19.85
N VAL A 8 45.16 -30.78 20.58
CA VAL A 8 45.85 -30.32 21.81
C VAL A 8 47.33 -30.02 21.56
N LEU A 9 47.91 -28.81 21.74
CA LEU A 9 47.52 -27.50 22.34
C LEU A 9 48.25 -26.38 21.52
N VAL A 10 47.61 -25.26 21.11
CA VAL A 10 47.81 -23.85 21.60
C VAL A 10 49.14 -23.11 21.34
N PHE A 11 49.03 -21.87 20.84
CA PHE A 11 49.58 -20.59 21.37
C PHE A 11 49.37 -19.52 20.25
N GLY A 12 48.83 -18.31 20.44
CA GLY A 12 48.38 -17.62 21.66
C GLY A 12 49.25 -16.41 21.96
N LEU A 13 48.79 -15.19 21.63
CA LEU A 13 49.32 -13.95 22.23
C LEU A 13 48.33 -12.78 22.08
N PHE A 14 47.86 -12.30 23.24
CA PHE A 14 47.17 -11.01 23.40
C PHE A 14 48.20 -9.87 23.37
N ILE A 15 47.78 -8.70 22.89
CA ILE A 15 48.11 -7.43 23.56
C ILE A 15 46.80 -6.65 23.72
N ALA A 16 46.58 -6.10 24.91
CA ALA A 16 45.40 -5.32 25.27
C ALA A 16 45.77 -3.87 25.59
N SER A 17 44.97 -2.92 25.11
CA SER A 17 44.95 -1.50 25.47
C SER A 17 43.79 -0.83 24.72
N GLY A 18 42.82 -0.15 25.33
CA GLY A 18 42.59 0.12 26.75
C GLY A 18 41.14 0.63 26.95
N CYS A 19 40.71 0.81 28.20
CA CYS A 19 39.30 1.02 28.56
C CYS A 19 38.68 2.34 28.08
N SER A 20 37.40 2.29 27.69
CA SER A 20 36.40 3.23 28.24
C SER A 20 35.08 2.51 28.46
N SER A 21 34.41 2.83 29.57
CA SER A 21 33.13 2.25 29.99
C SER A 21 32.08 3.34 29.99
N SER A 22 31.02 3.17 29.21
CA SER A 22 29.76 3.91 29.36
C SER A 22 28.65 3.17 28.61
N GLU A 23 27.70 2.63 29.35
CA GLU A 23 26.37 2.31 28.79
C GLU A 23 25.70 3.62 28.35
N PRO A 24 25.12 3.70 27.15
CA PRO A 24 24.06 4.65 26.86
C PRO A 24 22.72 4.02 27.28
N SER A 25 22.11 4.68 28.24
CA SER A 25 20.72 4.59 28.66
C SER A 25 19.71 4.19 27.57
N LYS A 26 18.69 3.42 27.97
CA LYS A 26 17.38 3.48 27.33
C LYS A 26 16.85 4.92 27.45
N GLU A 27 17.00 5.73 26.41
CA GLU A 27 16.11 6.87 26.23
C GLU A 27 14.75 6.31 25.80
N VAL A 28 13.81 6.35 26.73
CA VAL A 28 12.39 6.39 26.39
C VAL A 28 12.20 7.69 25.64
N ALA A 29 11.88 7.61 24.34
CA ALA A 29 11.44 8.77 23.58
C ALA A 29 10.19 9.32 24.26
N GLN A 30 10.34 10.44 24.97
CA GLN A 30 9.19 11.19 25.45
C GLN A 30 8.47 11.78 24.22
N PRO A 31 7.12 11.83 24.21
CA PRO A 31 6.40 12.53 23.16
C PRO A 31 6.88 13.98 23.13
N SER A 32 7.34 14.45 21.96
CA SER A 32 7.57 15.87 21.75
C SER A 32 6.21 16.57 21.71
N GLU A 33 5.83 17.19 22.83
CA GLU A 33 4.64 18.07 22.92
C GLU A 33 4.84 19.35 22.08
N GLN A 34 4.88 19.24 20.75
CA GLN A 34 4.55 20.34 19.85
C GLN A 34 3.05 20.34 19.62
N LYS A 35 2.34 20.85 20.62
CA LYS A 35 0.89 20.97 20.63
C LYS A 35 0.46 22.12 19.73
N LEU A 36 0.31 21.87 18.42
CA LEU A 36 -0.27 22.82 17.48
C LEU A 36 -1.77 22.99 17.78
N ILE A 37 -2.12 23.97 18.63
CA ILE A 37 -3.53 24.33 18.88
C ILE A 37 -3.94 25.39 17.86
N LEU A 38 -4.51 24.94 16.74
CA LEU A 38 -5.22 25.84 15.83
C LEU A 38 -6.55 26.25 16.48
N ASN A 39 -6.55 27.41 17.15
CA ASN A 39 -7.78 28.07 17.58
C ASN A 39 -8.42 28.78 16.38
N LEU A 40 -9.31 28.08 15.67
CA LEU A 40 -10.20 28.71 14.70
C LEU A 40 -11.18 29.62 15.45
N ASN A 41 -11.02 30.93 15.29
CA ASN A 41 -11.95 31.93 15.82
C ASN A 41 -12.89 32.38 14.70
N GLU A 42 -14.19 32.19 14.88
CA GLU A 42 -15.19 32.54 13.87
C GLU A 42 -15.29 34.06 13.62
N SER A 43 -15.81 34.38 12.42
CA SER A 43 -16.31 35.69 11.96
C SER A 43 -15.28 36.75 11.49
N SER A 44 -15.37 37.08 10.20
CA SER A 44 -15.08 38.42 9.65
C SER A 44 -15.76 38.62 8.28
N TRP A 45 -17.07 38.36 8.21
CA TRP A 45 -17.89 38.80 7.06
C TRP A 45 -18.36 40.24 7.27
N GLU A 46 -17.58 41.26 6.88
CA GLU A 46 -18.13 42.58 6.55
C GLU A 46 -17.15 43.53 5.82
N THR A 47 -17.63 44.07 4.69
CA THR A 47 -17.13 45.27 3.96
C THR A 47 -15.68 45.32 3.41
N MET A 48 -15.56 45.14 2.09
CA MET A 48 -14.50 45.79 1.30
C MET A 48 -14.98 47.17 0.79
N PRO A 49 -14.16 48.23 0.83
CA PRO A 49 -14.43 49.46 0.09
C PRO A 49 -14.06 49.32 -1.39
N GLU A 50 -14.86 49.92 -2.28
CA GLU A 50 -14.57 49.95 -3.72
C GLU A 50 -13.32 50.80 -4.03
N GLY A 51 -12.41 50.27 -4.86
CA GLY A 51 -11.32 51.03 -5.45
C GLY A 51 -9.92 50.68 -4.94
N VAL A 52 -9.40 49.52 -5.35
CA VAL A 52 -7.96 49.24 -5.37
C VAL A 52 -7.60 48.74 -6.78
N GLU A 53 -6.55 49.31 -7.37
CA GLU A 53 -6.03 48.92 -8.68
C GLU A 53 -5.47 47.49 -8.62
N SER A 54 -5.70 46.69 -9.66
CA SER A 54 -5.19 45.32 -9.74
C SER A 54 -3.65 45.32 -9.73
N PRO A 55 -2.99 44.75 -8.71
CA PRO A 55 -1.61 44.32 -8.86
C PRO A 55 -1.66 43.02 -9.69
N ASP A 56 -1.04 43.02 -10.87
CA ASP A 56 -0.67 41.76 -11.55
C ASP A 56 0.52 41.11 -10.80
N GLU A 57 0.36 40.87 -9.49
CA GLU A 57 1.17 39.91 -8.76
C GLU A 57 0.67 38.53 -9.17
N ALA A 58 1.52 37.77 -9.87
CA ALA A 58 1.22 36.40 -10.21
C ALA A 58 1.09 35.59 -8.91
N ILE A 59 -0.14 35.16 -8.61
CA ILE A 59 -0.41 34.28 -7.46
C ILE A 59 0.40 33.00 -7.66
N GLU A 60 1.29 32.68 -6.71
CA GLU A 60 2.19 31.54 -6.80
C GLU A 60 1.44 30.25 -6.43
N HIS A 61 0.76 29.66 -7.41
CA HIS A 61 0.05 28.40 -7.22
C HIS A 61 0.97 27.17 -7.16
N LEU A 62 0.48 26.10 -6.52
CA LEU A 62 1.12 24.79 -6.47
C LEU A 62 1.34 24.17 -7.87
N GLU A 63 2.39 23.34 -7.99
CA GLU A 63 2.90 22.75 -9.25
C GLU A 63 1.82 22.08 -10.13
N PHE A 64 0.75 21.57 -9.52
CA PHE A 64 -0.32 20.83 -10.22
C PHE A 64 -1.68 21.55 -10.23
N TYR A 65 -1.74 22.83 -9.83
CA TYR A 65 -2.99 23.60 -9.77
C TYR A 65 -3.79 23.54 -11.08
N ASP A 66 -3.13 23.75 -12.23
CA ASP A 66 -3.73 23.67 -13.57
C ASP A 66 -4.31 22.28 -13.93
N GLN A 67 -4.06 21.25 -13.12
CA GLN A 67 -4.57 19.89 -13.30
C GLN A 67 -5.70 19.54 -12.33
N PHE A 68 -6.06 20.41 -11.38
CA PHE A 68 -7.11 20.13 -10.38
C PHE A 68 -8.49 19.91 -11.00
N GLU A 69 -8.89 20.73 -11.98
CA GLU A 69 -10.17 20.55 -12.71
C GLU A 69 -10.23 19.16 -13.35
N ARG A 70 -9.12 18.73 -13.96
CA ARG A 70 -8.99 17.39 -14.54
C ARG A 70 -9.04 16.29 -13.47
N TYR A 71 -8.36 16.46 -12.34
CA TYR A 71 -8.36 15.45 -11.29
C TYR A 71 -9.76 15.25 -10.69
N ASN A 72 -10.51 16.34 -10.55
CA ASN A 72 -11.91 16.32 -10.11
C ASN A 72 -12.86 15.73 -11.18
N GLU A 73 -12.70 16.07 -12.47
CA GLU A 73 -13.54 15.53 -13.56
C GLU A 73 -13.48 14.00 -13.66
N TYR A 74 -12.27 13.44 -13.50
CA TYR A 74 -12.03 11.99 -13.62
C TYR A 74 -12.03 11.26 -12.26
N ALA A 75 -12.39 11.92 -11.16
CA ALA A 75 -12.44 11.34 -9.80
C ALA A 75 -11.15 10.60 -9.41
N PHE A 76 -9.97 11.18 -9.71
CA PHE A 76 -8.66 10.56 -9.42
C PHE A 76 -8.41 10.32 -7.92
N PHE A 77 -9.17 11.00 -7.05
CA PHE A 77 -9.13 10.88 -5.59
C PHE A 77 -10.48 10.40 -5.03
N GLY A 78 -11.20 9.57 -5.79
CA GLY A 78 -12.51 9.05 -5.39
C GLY A 78 -13.52 10.18 -5.18
N GLU A 79 -14.05 10.26 -3.96
CA GLU A 79 -15.04 11.28 -3.56
C GLU A 79 -14.42 12.63 -3.13
N PHE A 80 -13.08 12.72 -3.04
CA PHE A 80 -12.42 13.96 -2.62
C PHE A 80 -12.31 14.99 -3.75
N ILE A 81 -12.69 16.23 -3.44
CA ILE A 81 -12.44 17.40 -4.29
C ILE A 81 -11.03 17.93 -3.97
N ILE A 82 -10.17 18.04 -4.99
CA ILE A 82 -8.84 18.67 -4.85
C ILE A 82 -8.92 20.19 -5.06
N SER A 83 -8.27 20.95 -4.18
CA SER A 83 -8.07 22.40 -4.25
C SER A 83 -6.74 22.83 -3.62
N GLU A 84 -6.46 24.13 -3.60
CA GLU A 84 -5.35 24.74 -2.84
C GLU A 84 -5.89 25.39 -1.56
N GLU A 85 -5.15 25.30 -0.45
CA GLU A 85 -5.40 26.08 0.78
C GLU A 85 -4.09 26.74 1.23
N TRP A 86 -4.18 27.96 1.76
CA TRP A 86 -3.05 28.71 2.31
C TRP A 86 -3.19 28.84 3.83
N ILE A 87 -2.19 28.37 4.57
CA ILE A 87 -2.14 28.44 6.03
C ILE A 87 -0.78 29.02 6.43
N ASP A 88 -0.79 30.09 7.24
CA ASP A 88 0.41 30.77 7.72
C ASP A 88 1.45 31.10 6.61
N GLU A 89 0.96 31.60 5.47
CA GLU A 89 1.74 31.92 4.24
C GLU A 89 2.34 30.70 3.51
N GLU A 90 1.98 29.47 3.88
CA GLU A 90 2.40 28.23 3.22
C GLU A 90 1.23 27.56 2.45
N PRO A 91 1.43 27.11 1.19
CA PRO A 91 0.39 26.46 0.38
C PRO A 91 0.35 24.94 0.58
N TYR A 92 -0.87 24.39 0.61
CA TYR A 92 -1.19 22.98 0.76
C TYR A 92 -2.12 22.50 -0.35
N TYR A 93 -1.94 21.27 -0.81
CA TYR A 93 -2.99 20.58 -1.57
C TYR A 93 -4.07 20.14 -0.58
N GLN A 94 -5.29 20.64 -0.74
CA GLN A 94 -6.43 20.21 0.05
C GLN A 94 -7.20 19.13 -0.74
N LEU A 95 -7.44 17.98 -0.11
CA LEU A 95 -8.47 17.03 -0.51
C LEU A 95 -9.63 17.16 0.48
N LEU A 96 -10.83 17.45 -0.01
CA LEU A 96 -12.01 17.68 0.82
C LEU A 96 -13.16 16.74 0.44
N ASN A 97 -13.68 15.99 1.40
CA ASN A 97 -14.95 15.27 1.33
C ASN A 97 -15.89 15.86 2.39
N GLU A 98 -16.79 16.76 1.96
CA GLU A 98 -17.74 17.45 2.84
C GLU A 98 -18.83 16.51 3.40
N GLU A 99 -19.19 15.44 2.68
CA GLU A 99 -20.23 14.49 3.11
C GLU A 99 -19.75 13.63 4.29
N LYS A 100 -18.46 13.29 4.31
CA LYS A 100 -17.81 12.48 5.34
C LYS A 100 -17.15 13.31 6.47
N ASP A 101 -17.17 14.64 6.38
CA ASP A 101 -16.36 15.55 7.24
C ASP A 101 -14.88 15.14 7.27
N VAL A 102 -14.27 14.93 6.10
CA VAL A 102 -12.84 14.60 5.99
C VAL A 102 -12.11 15.63 5.15
N ARG A 103 -11.05 16.21 5.73
CA ARG A 103 -10.16 17.17 5.06
C ARG A 103 -8.72 16.72 5.22
N ILE A 104 -8.00 16.58 4.12
CA ILE A 104 -6.60 16.17 4.10
C ILE A 104 -5.78 17.30 3.50
N LEU A 105 -4.78 17.77 4.24
CA LEU A 105 -3.84 18.78 3.77
C LEU A 105 -2.49 18.16 3.52
N VAL A 106 -2.09 18.08 2.25
CA VAL A 106 -0.79 17.56 1.81
C VAL A 106 0.15 18.73 1.61
N ASP A 107 1.35 18.66 2.17
CA ASP A 107 2.37 19.70 2.00
C ASP A 107 2.82 19.87 0.55
N LYS A 108 3.37 21.04 0.20
CA LYS A 108 3.88 21.31 -1.16
C LYS A 108 4.95 20.31 -1.64
N THR A 109 5.66 19.67 -0.70
CA THR A 109 6.64 18.62 -0.96
C THR A 109 6.03 17.25 -1.29
N ARG A 110 4.75 17.02 -0.96
CA ARG A 110 4.01 15.74 -1.10
C ARG A 110 4.61 14.60 -0.26
N GLU A 111 5.25 14.95 0.86
CA GLU A 111 5.88 13.99 1.77
C GLU A 111 5.07 13.78 3.05
N ASN A 112 4.27 14.76 3.48
CA ASN A 112 3.44 14.68 4.68
C ASN A 112 2.03 15.20 4.41
N ALA A 113 1.07 14.60 5.10
CA ALA A 113 -0.31 15.04 5.17
C ALA A 113 -0.75 15.27 6.62
N VAL A 114 -1.71 16.15 6.82
CA VAL A 114 -2.51 16.21 8.05
C VAL A 114 -3.96 15.92 7.67
N ILE A 115 -4.49 14.83 8.21
CA ILE A 115 -5.90 14.44 8.04
C ILE A 115 -6.70 15.02 9.20
N TYR A 116 -7.83 15.62 8.91
CA TYR A 116 -8.78 16.20 9.86
C TYR A 116 -10.13 15.51 9.71
N HIS A 117 -10.76 15.20 10.85
CA HIS A 117 -12.12 14.66 10.94
C HIS A 117 -12.71 14.96 12.32
N ASN A 118 -13.96 15.40 12.40
CA ASN A 118 -14.69 15.65 13.65
C ASN A 118 -13.90 16.50 14.68
N GLY A 119 -13.16 17.50 14.21
CA GLY A 119 -12.32 18.40 15.02
C GLY A 119 -11.06 17.76 15.62
N LYS A 120 -10.71 16.53 15.23
CA LYS A 120 -9.43 15.86 15.52
C LYS A 120 -8.52 15.96 14.31
N SER A 121 -7.23 15.64 14.49
CA SER A 121 -6.31 15.42 13.38
C SER A 121 -5.30 14.30 13.66
N MET A 122 -4.76 13.74 12.59
CA MET A 122 -3.54 12.92 12.61
C MET A 122 -2.54 13.44 11.56
N GLU A 123 -1.25 13.41 11.90
CA GLU A 123 -0.17 13.55 10.93
C GLU A 123 0.06 12.19 10.27
N TYR A 124 0.26 12.19 8.95
CA TYR A 124 0.52 10.98 8.17
C TYR A 124 1.64 11.21 7.17
N ARG A 125 2.61 10.30 7.10
CA ARG A 125 3.75 10.41 6.18
C ARG A 125 3.43 9.70 4.87
N MET A 126 3.35 10.46 3.78
CA MET A 126 2.98 9.94 2.47
C MET A 126 4.16 9.36 1.70
N MET A 127 3.86 8.42 0.81
CA MET A 127 4.77 7.98 -0.26
C MET A 127 4.27 8.47 -1.62
N LEU A 128 4.33 9.80 -1.80
CA LEU A 128 4.17 10.58 -3.03
C LEU A 128 2.82 10.51 -3.78
N VAL A 129 2.35 11.67 -4.25
CA VAL A 129 1.25 11.81 -5.24
C VAL A 129 1.55 12.99 -6.15
N LEU A 130 1.07 12.96 -7.40
CA LEU A 130 1.20 13.99 -8.44
C LEU A 130 2.59 13.99 -9.13
N GLY A 131 2.67 13.33 -10.28
CA GLY A 131 3.87 13.29 -11.14
C GLY A 131 4.08 11.94 -11.85
N GLY A 132 4.88 11.93 -12.91
CA GLY A 132 5.12 10.75 -13.77
C GLY A 132 6.04 9.66 -13.21
N THR A 133 6.13 9.54 -11.88
CA THR A 133 6.87 8.47 -11.18
C THR A 133 5.92 7.30 -10.96
N PRO A 134 6.35 6.02 -11.07
CA PRO A 134 5.48 4.88 -10.84
C PRO A 134 5.29 4.59 -9.33
N ALA A 135 4.82 5.60 -8.59
CA ALA A 135 4.41 5.52 -7.20
C ALA A 135 3.14 6.35 -6.99
N SER A 136 2.23 5.86 -6.17
CA SER A 136 0.92 6.47 -5.92
C SER A 136 0.55 6.33 -4.46
N THR A 137 -0.08 7.36 -3.90
CA THR A 137 -0.90 7.25 -2.70
C THR A 137 -2.34 7.64 -3.04
N ALA A 138 -3.32 6.86 -2.59
CA ALA A 138 -4.75 7.14 -2.72
C ALA A 138 -5.40 7.17 -1.32
N PHE A 139 -6.50 7.91 -1.21
CA PHE A 139 -7.28 8.05 0.01
C PHE A 139 -8.73 7.70 -0.27
N ASP A 140 -9.29 6.80 0.53
CA ASP A 140 -10.69 6.39 0.48
C ASP A 140 -11.29 6.46 1.89
N VAL A 141 -12.61 6.70 1.98
CA VAL A 141 -13.34 6.79 3.26
C VAL A 141 -14.56 5.87 3.19
N LEU A 142 -14.54 4.76 3.93
CA LEU A 142 -15.45 3.64 3.69
C LEU A 142 -15.62 2.71 4.90
N ASP A 143 -16.84 2.25 5.18
CA ASP A 143 -17.15 1.22 6.19
C ASP A 143 -16.69 -0.18 5.71
N VAL A 144 -15.39 -0.45 5.82
CA VAL A 144 -14.78 -1.75 5.49
C VAL A 144 -14.81 -2.72 6.68
N THR A 145 -15.14 -2.25 7.89
CA THR A 145 -15.41 -3.11 9.05
C THR A 145 -16.86 -3.62 9.12
N ASN A 146 -17.77 -3.06 8.32
CA ASN A 146 -19.21 -3.34 8.29
C ASN A 146 -19.87 -3.16 9.67
N ASP A 147 -19.47 -2.10 10.37
CA ASP A 147 -19.96 -1.74 11.71
C ASP A 147 -20.89 -0.50 11.70
N GLY A 148 -21.03 0.16 10.55
CA GLY A 148 -21.83 1.35 10.33
C GLY A 148 -21.07 2.68 10.48
N LYS A 149 -19.73 2.64 10.53
CA LYS A 149 -18.85 3.81 10.54
C LYS A 149 -17.79 3.66 9.46
N ASP A 150 -17.40 4.78 8.85
CA ASP A 150 -16.34 4.76 7.86
C ASP A 150 -14.94 4.64 8.50
N GLU A 151 -14.05 3.92 7.84
CA GLU A 151 -12.61 3.96 8.05
C GLU A 151 -11.95 4.93 7.06
N LEU A 152 -10.76 5.44 7.42
CA LEU A 152 -9.82 6.02 6.46
C LEU A 152 -8.93 4.90 5.92
N ILE A 153 -8.93 4.70 4.61
CA ILE A 153 -8.01 3.80 3.92
C ILE A 153 -7.00 4.65 3.16
N ILE A 154 -5.71 4.35 3.35
CA ILE A 154 -4.61 4.99 2.62
C ILE A 154 -3.86 3.89 1.86
N THR A 155 -4.00 3.88 0.53
CA THR A 155 -3.38 2.86 -0.33
C THR A 155 -2.09 3.42 -0.92
N HIS A 156 -0.99 2.69 -0.82
CA HIS A 156 0.31 3.05 -1.39
C HIS A 156 0.74 2.04 -2.44
N GLY A 157 0.96 2.47 -3.67
CA GLY A 157 1.47 1.64 -4.76
C GLY A 157 2.84 2.10 -5.22
N ALA A 158 3.72 1.17 -5.59
CA ALA A 158 4.96 1.45 -6.30
C ALA A 158 5.31 0.32 -7.28
N GLY A 159 5.89 0.66 -8.43
CA GLY A 159 6.20 -0.35 -9.43
C GLY A 159 7.03 0.12 -10.62
N GLY A 160 6.91 -0.60 -11.73
CA GLY A 160 7.65 -0.41 -12.96
C GLY A 160 7.29 -1.46 -14.01
N THR A 161 8.12 -1.64 -15.03
CA THR A 161 7.83 -2.56 -16.14
C THR A 161 7.71 -4.01 -15.66
N GLY A 162 6.47 -4.51 -15.58
CA GLY A 162 6.16 -5.89 -15.17
C GLY A 162 6.18 -6.14 -13.65
N VAL A 163 6.26 -5.07 -12.84
CA VAL A 163 6.26 -5.15 -11.37
C VAL A 163 5.34 -4.08 -10.80
N TRP A 164 4.47 -4.45 -9.85
CA TRP A 164 3.66 -3.52 -9.07
C TRP A 164 3.40 -4.12 -7.70
N GLU A 165 3.72 -3.37 -6.66
CA GLU A 165 3.45 -3.75 -5.28
C GLU A 165 2.63 -2.62 -4.64
N SER A 166 1.49 -2.95 -4.05
CA SER A 166 0.64 -1.98 -3.35
C SER A 166 0.22 -2.50 -1.99
N THR A 167 0.33 -1.65 -0.99
CA THR A 167 0.03 -1.88 0.43
C THR A 167 -1.08 -0.94 0.86
N CYS A 168 -1.75 -1.17 2.00
CA CYS A 168 -2.65 -0.16 2.55
C CYS A 168 -2.63 -0.07 4.08
N ASP A 169 -2.71 1.16 4.58
CA ASP A 169 -2.96 1.46 5.98
C ASP A 169 -4.46 1.72 6.18
N VAL A 170 -5.03 1.23 7.27
CA VAL A 170 -6.47 1.34 7.55
C VAL A 170 -6.66 1.89 8.96
N PHE A 171 -7.39 2.99 9.10
CA PHE A 171 -7.62 3.65 10.37
C PHE A 171 -9.11 3.76 10.68
N ASP A 172 -9.48 3.44 11.92
CA ASP A 172 -10.74 3.89 12.53
C ASP A 172 -10.81 5.41 12.45
N LEU A 173 -11.69 5.96 11.61
CA LEU A 173 -11.71 7.40 11.28
C LEU A 173 -12.03 8.28 12.51
N GLU A 174 -12.84 7.76 13.43
CA GLU A 174 -13.23 8.44 14.66
C GLU A 174 -12.09 8.53 15.69
N THR A 175 -11.17 7.56 15.73
CA THR A 175 -10.11 7.52 16.74
C THR A 175 -8.70 7.67 16.18
N PHE A 176 -8.55 7.69 14.85
CA PHE A 176 -7.30 7.55 14.11
C PHE A 176 -6.45 6.35 14.59
N ARG A 177 -7.13 5.28 15.02
CA ARG A 177 -6.47 4.05 15.42
C ARG A 177 -6.30 3.14 14.22
N GLU A 178 -5.05 2.82 13.91
CA GLU A 178 -4.67 1.83 12.91
C GLU A 178 -5.21 0.42 13.25
N TYR A 179 -5.79 -0.24 12.26
CA TYR A 179 -6.18 -1.66 12.30
C TYR A 179 -5.06 -2.54 11.75
N ALA A 180 -4.92 -3.75 12.29
CA ALA A 180 -3.83 -4.63 11.90
C ALA A 180 -4.05 -5.25 10.51
N LEU A 181 -3.16 -4.96 9.56
CA LEU A 181 -3.06 -5.62 8.27
C LEU A 181 -1.71 -6.37 8.15
N ASP A 182 -1.72 -7.68 8.37
CA ASP A 182 -0.52 -8.53 8.21
C ASP A 182 -0.42 -8.99 6.75
N GLU A 183 0.01 -8.07 5.87
CA GLU A 183 0.05 -8.27 4.42
C GLU A 183 0.86 -9.51 4.02
N SER A 184 2.02 -9.73 4.64
CA SER A 184 2.88 -10.88 4.35
C SER A 184 2.19 -12.21 4.68
N LYS A 185 1.46 -12.28 5.80
CA LYS A 185 0.64 -13.44 6.14
C LYS A 185 -0.54 -13.61 5.19
N ILE A 186 -1.22 -12.52 4.82
CA ILE A 186 -2.37 -12.54 3.91
C ILE A 186 -1.96 -13.04 2.52
N LEU A 187 -0.85 -12.55 1.95
CA LEU A 187 -0.33 -13.00 0.65
C LEU A 187 0.07 -14.48 0.67
N LYS A 188 0.71 -14.94 1.75
CA LYS A 188 1.04 -16.38 1.91
C LYS A 188 -0.21 -17.24 2.03
N GLU A 189 -1.23 -16.78 2.75
CA GLU A 189 -2.52 -17.48 2.82
C GLU A 189 -3.18 -17.53 1.44
N LEU A 190 -3.20 -16.41 0.69
CA LEU A 190 -3.77 -16.29 -0.65
C LEU A 190 -3.14 -17.31 -1.60
N GLY A 191 -1.80 -17.39 -1.64
CA GLY A 191 -1.08 -18.39 -2.41
C GLY A 191 -1.42 -19.82 -1.98
N SER A 192 -1.46 -20.08 -0.67
CA SER A 192 -1.76 -21.42 -0.16
C SER A 192 -3.15 -21.98 -0.54
N ARG A 193 -4.08 -21.12 -0.98
CA ARG A 193 -5.43 -21.49 -1.43
C ARG A 193 -5.48 -22.08 -2.85
N ILE A 194 -4.35 -22.16 -3.57
CA ILE A 194 -4.26 -22.89 -4.83
C ILE A 194 -3.12 -23.90 -4.83
N THR A 195 -3.18 -24.81 -5.81
CA THR A 195 -2.05 -25.63 -6.25
C THR A 195 -1.91 -25.47 -7.76
N VAL A 196 -0.67 -25.46 -8.26
CA VAL A 196 -0.39 -25.31 -9.69
C VAL A 196 0.55 -26.41 -10.16
N GLU A 197 0.18 -27.06 -11.25
CA GLU A 197 0.88 -28.19 -11.86
C GLU A 197 1.20 -27.83 -13.33
N PRO A 198 2.47 -27.59 -13.69
CA PRO A 198 2.90 -27.46 -15.08
C PRO A 198 2.61 -28.76 -15.85
N VAL A 199 1.96 -28.65 -17.02
CA VAL A 199 1.43 -29.82 -17.75
C VAL A 199 2.22 -30.11 -19.04
N GLU A 200 2.40 -29.09 -19.87
CA GLU A 200 2.96 -29.20 -21.22
C GLU A 200 3.36 -27.82 -21.75
N ILE A 201 4.27 -27.78 -22.73
CA ILE A 201 4.58 -26.56 -23.49
C ILE A 201 3.82 -26.64 -24.82
N VAL A 202 3.02 -25.61 -25.09
CA VAL A 202 2.13 -25.51 -26.26
C VAL A 202 2.46 -24.29 -27.11
N LYS A 203 2.01 -24.28 -28.38
CA LYS A 203 2.24 -23.20 -29.35
C LYS A 203 3.72 -22.75 -29.42
N SER A 204 4.65 -23.70 -29.29
CA SER A 204 6.12 -23.54 -29.27
C SER A 204 6.74 -22.81 -28.07
N ASN A 205 6.03 -21.95 -27.35
CA ASN A 205 6.62 -21.17 -26.25
C ASN A 205 5.66 -20.77 -25.11
N TYR A 206 4.56 -21.51 -24.89
CA TYR A 206 3.65 -21.25 -23.77
C TYR A 206 3.59 -22.44 -22.82
N LEU A 207 3.93 -22.22 -21.55
CA LEU A 207 3.74 -23.20 -20.50
C LEU A 207 2.26 -23.23 -20.11
N LYS A 208 1.62 -24.38 -20.31
CA LYS A 208 0.26 -24.65 -19.82
C LYS A 208 0.35 -25.19 -18.40
N CYS A 209 -0.31 -24.51 -17.48
CA CYS A 209 -0.42 -24.94 -16.09
C CYS A 209 -1.87 -25.26 -15.74
N LYS A 210 -2.05 -26.31 -14.95
CA LYS A 210 -3.31 -26.69 -14.32
C LYS A 210 -3.34 -26.08 -12.92
N VAL A 211 -4.33 -25.22 -12.67
CA VAL A 211 -4.56 -24.62 -11.35
C VAL A 211 -5.72 -25.35 -10.69
N LYS A 212 -5.58 -25.68 -9.41
CA LYS A 212 -6.68 -26.22 -8.60
C LYS A 212 -6.84 -25.40 -7.33
N ASP A 213 -8.05 -24.88 -7.11
CA ASP A 213 -8.38 -24.08 -5.94
C ASP A 213 -8.66 -24.94 -4.68
N PHE A 214 -8.78 -24.28 -3.53
CA PHE A 214 -9.09 -24.92 -2.25
C PHE A 214 -10.51 -25.54 -2.19
N LYS A 215 -11.44 -25.10 -3.05
CA LYS A 215 -12.79 -25.68 -3.20
C LYS A 215 -12.77 -26.94 -4.08
N GLY A 216 -11.67 -27.20 -4.76
CA GLY A 216 -11.43 -28.37 -5.60
C GLY A 216 -11.69 -28.17 -7.09
N ASN A 217 -12.06 -26.97 -7.52
CA ASN A 217 -12.25 -26.61 -8.93
C ASN A 217 -10.93 -26.66 -9.68
N VAL A 218 -10.97 -26.98 -10.97
CA VAL A 218 -9.77 -27.12 -11.82
C VAL A 218 -9.88 -26.20 -13.02
N HIS A 219 -8.84 -25.39 -13.20
CA HIS A 219 -8.71 -24.38 -14.23
C HIS A 219 -7.41 -24.62 -15.02
N PHE A 220 -7.30 -24.02 -16.21
CA PHE A 220 -6.07 -24.04 -16.99
C PHE A 220 -5.70 -22.61 -17.39
N GLY A 221 -4.42 -22.28 -17.22
CA GLY A 221 -3.83 -21.00 -17.60
C GLY A 221 -2.58 -21.23 -18.43
N TYR A 222 -2.09 -20.17 -19.05
CA TYR A 222 -0.90 -20.20 -19.90
C TYR A 222 0.01 -19.03 -19.58
N THR A 223 1.33 -19.26 -19.53
CA THR A 223 2.32 -18.18 -19.39
C THR A 223 3.42 -18.32 -20.44
N GLY A 224 3.94 -17.19 -20.91
CA GLY A 224 4.88 -17.15 -22.03
C GLY A 224 6.31 -17.44 -21.59
N LEU A 225 6.97 -18.37 -22.29
CA LEU A 225 8.37 -18.74 -22.05
C LEU A 225 9.32 -17.91 -22.92
N SER A 226 10.46 -17.54 -22.33
CA SER A 226 11.54 -16.85 -23.03
C SER A 226 12.49 -17.85 -23.71
N GLY A 227 12.25 -18.12 -25.00
CA GLY A 227 13.11 -18.96 -25.84
C GLY A 227 12.56 -20.36 -26.11
N ASP A 228 13.33 -21.18 -26.81
CA ASP A 228 12.96 -22.54 -27.25
C ASP A 228 13.09 -23.58 -26.11
N ASP A 229 12.47 -23.29 -24.96
CA ASP A 229 12.45 -24.23 -23.84
C ASP A 229 11.48 -25.39 -24.11
N ASN A 230 11.87 -26.59 -23.66
CA ASN A 230 11.15 -27.84 -23.86
C ASN A 230 11.12 -28.71 -22.59
N ASP A 231 11.72 -28.28 -21.48
CA ASP A 231 11.73 -29.02 -20.22
C ASP A 231 10.76 -28.41 -19.20
N ILE A 232 9.60 -29.06 -19.04
CA ILE A 232 8.60 -28.65 -18.04
C ILE A 232 9.06 -28.86 -16.59
N SER A 233 10.05 -29.72 -16.34
CA SER A 233 10.40 -30.19 -14.98
C SER A 233 11.16 -29.18 -14.13
N GLN A 234 11.69 -28.11 -14.76
CA GLN A 234 12.31 -26.99 -14.06
C GLN A 234 11.29 -25.99 -13.48
N TYR A 235 10.06 -25.99 -14.02
CA TYR A 235 9.03 -25.04 -13.61
C TYR A 235 8.25 -25.56 -12.41
N PHE A 236 8.01 -24.69 -11.44
CA PHE A 236 7.22 -25.04 -10.26
C PHE A 236 6.53 -23.82 -9.67
N TYR A 237 5.56 -24.10 -8.80
CA TYR A 237 4.83 -23.09 -8.05
C TYR A 237 5.27 -23.11 -6.59
N ASP A 238 5.48 -21.91 -6.03
CA ASP A 238 5.73 -21.70 -4.62
C ASP A 238 4.69 -20.69 -4.08
N PRO A 239 3.80 -21.09 -3.16
CA PRO A 239 2.79 -20.21 -2.59
C PRO A 239 3.37 -19.09 -1.71
N GLU A 240 4.65 -19.17 -1.29
CA GLU A 240 5.31 -18.06 -0.57
C GLU A 240 5.96 -17.02 -1.49
N SER A 241 6.03 -17.28 -2.81
CA SER A 241 6.71 -16.42 -3.81
C SER A 241 5.79 -15.40 -4.50
N PHE A 242 4.74 -14.90 -3.81
CA PHE A 242 3.98 -13.73 -4.25
C PHE A 242 4.82 -12.46 -4.03
N THR A 243 5.70 -12.19 -4.99
CA THR A 243 6.65 -11.06 -4.96
C THR A 243 6.64 -10.33 -6.30
N GLY A 244 6.69 -9.00 -6.28
CA GLY A 244 6.73 -8.15 -7.46
C GLY A 244 5.40 -7.94 -8.19
N HIS A 245 4.32 -8.66 -7.85
CA HIS A 245 2.99 -8.37 -8.38
C HIS A 245 1.89 -8.70 -7.37
N TYR A 246 1.56 -7.73 -6.54
CA TYR A 246 0.42 -7.80 -5.62
C TYR A 246 -0.13 -6.40 -5.34
N SER A 247 -1.38 -6.33 -4.90
CA SER A 247 -1.97 -5.10 -4.41
C SER A 247 -3.00 -5.34 -3.33
N PHE A 248 -3.04 -4.42 -2.37
CA PHE A 248 -4.15 -4.23 -1.44
C PHE A 248 -4.88 -2.96 -1.88
N GLU A 249 -6.15 -3.09 -2.25
CA GLU A 249 -6.95 -2.04 -2.90
C GLU A 249 -8.37 -1.99 -2.32
N VAL A 250 -9.07 -0.87 -2.51
CA VAL A 250 -10.49 -0.71 -2.18
C VAL A 250 -11.36 -1.12 -3.37
N ASP A 251 -12.25 -2.10 -3.16
CA ASP A 251 -13.35 -2.41 -4.07
C ASP A 251 -14.56 -1.55 -3.69
N LEU A 252 -14.73 -0.43 -4.41
CA LEU A 252 -15.82 0.52 -4.20
C LEU A 252 -17.21 -0.07 -4.54
N GLU A 253 -17.31 -1.07 -5.42
CA GLU A 253 -18.61 -1.70 -5.73
C GLU A 253 -19.06 -2.64 -4.60
N ARG A 254 -18.11 -3.35 -3.98
CA ARG A 254 -18.35 -4.29 -2.89
C ARG A 254 -18.24 -3.67 -1.49
N GLN A 255 -17.70 -2.46 -1.39
CA GLN A 255 -17.44 -1.75 -0.13
C GLN A 255 -16.50 -2.54 0.80
N CYS A 256 -15.38 -3.04 0.27
CA CYS A 256 -14.42 -3.83 1.03
C CYS A 256 -12.98 -3.66 0.54
N LEU A 257 -12.01 -4.07 1.35
CA LEU A 257 -10.63 -4.26 0.90
C LEU A 257 -10.52 -5.56 0.09
N VAL A 258 -9.72 -5.55 -0.96
CA VAL A 258 -9.38 -6.73 -1.77
C VAL A 258 -7.87 -6.85 -1.86
N VAL A 259 -7.37 -8.07 -1.66
CA VAL A 259 -5.99 -8.41 -2.02
C VAL A 259 -5.96 -9.10 -3.38
N SER A 260 -5.09 -8.61 -4.26
CA SER A 260 -4.78 -9.21 -5.56
C SER A 260 -3.32 -9.66 -5.59
N GLY A 261 -3.02 -10.74 -6.34
CA GLY A 261 -1.66 -11.23 -6.49
C GLY A 261 -1.46 -12.05 -7.76
N GLY A 262 -0.43 -11.72 -8.53
CA GLY A 262 -0.04 -12.47 -9.73
C GLY A 262 0.51 -13.84 -9.36
N ILE A 263 -0.02 -14.89 -9.97
CA ILE A 263 0.36 -16.28 -9.72
C ILE A 263 1.77 -16.52 -10.31
N PRO A 264 2.83 -16.67 -9.49
CA PRO A 264 4.19 -16.89 -9.97
C PRO A 264 4.36 -18.29 -10.55
N ILE A 265 5.24 -18.45 -11.53
CA ILE A 265 5.80 -19.75 -11.91
C ILE A 265 7.32 -19.62 -11.88
N LEU A 266 7.97 -20.23 -10.89
CA LEU A 266 9.42 -20.16 -10.78
C LEU A 266 10.08 -21.07 -11.83
N PRO A 267 11.26 -20.69 -12.39
CA PRO A 267 12.06 -19.50 -12.08
C PRO A 267 11.74 -18.27 -12.95
N MET A 268 10.51 -18.14 -13.49
CA MET A 268 10.14 -17.02 -14.36
C MET A 268 9.99 -15.73 -13.53
N HIS A 269 10.61 -14.65 -13.99
CA HIS A 269 10.53 -13.33 -13.36
C HIS A 269 9.54 -12.44 -14.13
N ALA A 270 8.77 -11.62 -13.39
CA ALA A 270 7.79 -10.67 -13.95
C ALA A 270 6.84 -11.30 -14.99
N SER A 271 6.53 -12.60 -14.82
CA SER A 271 5.71 -13.40 -15.72
C SER A 271 4.79 -14.27 -14.88
N TYR A 272 3.49 -14.04 -15.01
CA TYR A 272 2.47 -14.64 -14.14
C TYR A 272 1.55 -15.54 -14.98
N LEU A 273 0.85 -16.46 -14.31
CA LEU A 273 -0.16 -17.32 -14.95
C LEU A 273 -1.52 -16.61 -15.13
N GLY A 274 -1.64 -15.42 -14.54
CA GLY A 274 -2.88 -14.75 -14.20
C GLY A 274 -2.86 -14.37 -12.72
N ASP A 275 -4.01 -13.98 -12.16
CA ASP A 275 -4.14 -13.38 -10.84
C ASP A 275 -5.06 -14.19 -9.91
N LEU A 276 -4.75 -14.14 -8.62
CA LEU A 276 -5.68 -14.44 -7.55
C LEU A 276 -6.22 -13.13 -6.98
N ARG A 277 -7.52 -13.09 -6.68
CA ARG A 277 -8.13 -12.03 -5.87
C ARG A 277 -8.97 -12.61 -4.75
N SER A 278 -8.99 -11.96 -3.60
CA SER A 278 -9.86 -12.30 -2.48
C SER A 278 -10.23 -11.04 -1.70
N PRO A 279 -11.53 -10.79 -1.43
CA PRO A 279 -11.96 -9.82 -0.44
C PRO A 279 -11.37 -10.12 0.94
N LEU A 280 -11.11 -9.06 1.70
CA LEU A 280 -10.75 -9.14 3.11
C LEU A 280 -12.00 -8.92 3.97
N GLU A 281 -12.04 -9.60 5.10
CA GLU A 281 -13.03 -9.42 6.16
C GLU A 281 -12.32 -8.89 7.42
N PHE A 282 -12.94 -7.91 8.08
CA PHE A 282 -12.49 -7.50 9.40
C PHE A 282 -12.82 -8.56 10.46
N ASP A 283 -11.87 -8.83 11.35
CA ASP A 283 -12.07 -9.70 12.51
C ASP A 283 -11.99 -8.88 13.82
N PRO A 284 -13.15 -8.54 14.43
CA PRO A 284 -13.20 -7.77 15.67
C PRO A 284 -12.50 -8.43 16.87
N ALA A 285 -12.26 -9.75 16.83
CA ALA A 285 -11.55 -10.43 17.92
C ALA A 285 -10.04 -10.17 17.87
N THR A 286 -9.49 -9.87 16.70
CA THR A 286 -8.08 -9.48 16.51
C THR A 286 -7.88 -8.00 16.24
N GLY A 287 -8.91 -7.26 15.81
CA GLY A 287 -8.82 -5.85 15.43
C GLY A 287 -8.02 -5.64 14.14
N GLY A 288 -8.25 -6.50 13.15
CA GLY A 288 -7.49 -6.54 11.91
C GLY A 288 -8.13 -7.44 10.86
N PHE A 289 -7.56 -7.46 9.66
CA PHE A 289 -8.16 -8.10 8.49
C PHE A 289 -7.62 -9.51 8.21
N LYS A 290 -8.45 -10.32 7.55
CA LYS A 290 -8.14 -11.68 7.08
C LYS A 290 -8.80 -11.91 5.72
N LEU A 291 -8.35 -12.93 4.98
CA LEU A 291 -9.04 -13.34 3.76
C LEU A 291 -10.46 -13.86 4.05
N SER A 292 -11.44 -13.43 3.24
CA SER A 292 -12.79 -14.01 3.19
C SER A 292 -12.79 -15.49 2.74
N ASP A 293 -13.95 -16.15 2.72
CA ASP A 293 -14.12 -17.47 2.07
C ASP A 293 -14.27 -17.40 0.53
N GLU A 294 -14.15 -16.21 -0.08
CA GLU A 294 -14.12 -16.02 -1.53
C GLU A 294 -12.69 -16.10 -2.09
N LEU A 295 -12.57 -16.62 -3.31
CA LEU A 295 -11.35 -16.58 -4.11
C LEU A 295 -11.78 -16.52 -5.58
N ILE A 296 -11.19 -15.57 -6.29
CA ILE A 296 -11.34 -15.38 -7.73
C ILE A 296 -10.01 -15.81 -8.36
N VAL A 297 -10.08 -16.60 -9.42
CA VAL A 297 -8.92 -17.15 -10.14
C VAL A 297 -9.03 -16.74 -11.60
N GLU A 298 -8.30 -15.70 -12.00
CA GLU A 298 -8.31 -15.15 -13.35
C GLU A 298 -7.05 -15.60 -14.08
N LEU A 299 -7.18 -16.53 -15.03
CA LEU A 299 -6.02 -17.12 -15.72
C LEU A 299 -5.89 -16.63 -17.16
N VAL A 300 -4.67 -16.29 -17.57
CA VAL A 300 -4.33 -15.95 -18.95
C VAL A 300 -4.73 -17.09 -19.87
N GLN A 301 -5.55 -16.80 -20.88
CA GLN A 301 -6.01 -17.74 -21.89
C GLN A 301 -5.25 -17.56 -23.22
N LEU A 302 -5.13 -18.64 -23.98
CA LEU A 302 -4.61 -18.61 -25.34
C LEU A 302 -5.76 -18.52 -26.36
N GLU A 303 -5.78 -17.43 -27.14
CA GLU A 303 -6.50 -17.33 -28.41
C GLU A 303 -5.84 -18.22 -29.48
#